data_AF-A0AAE4F171-F1
#
_entry.id   AF-A0AAE4F171-F1
#
_cell.length_a   1.000
_cell.length_b   1.000
_cell.length_c   1.000
_cell.angle_alpha   90.00
_cell.angle_beta   90.00
_cell.angle_gamma   90.00
#
_symmetry.space_group_name_H-M   'P 1'
#
loop_
_entity.id
_entity.type
_entity.pdbx_description
1 polymer ?
#
loop_
_entity_poly.entity_id
_entity_poly.type
_entity_poly.pdbx_seq_one_letter_code
_entity_poly.pdbx_strand_id
1 'polypeptide(L)' 'MDLTKYFDELEPVGMILIGLVLFIIPEPATSTLGIGLMALGGAWWFYEWNR' A
#
# COMPACT_ATOMS: atom_id res chain seq x y z
N MET A 1 -4.14 11.39 -23.01
CA MET A 1 -4.18 10.96 -21.59
C MET A 1 -3.15 9.88 -21.46
N ASP A 2 -2.15 10.11 -20.62
CA ASP A 2 -1.05 9.18 -20.39
C ASP A 2 -1.52 8.15 -19.36
N LEU A 3 -1.97 6.97 -19.82
CA LEU A 3 -2.54 5.92 -18.96
C LEU A 3 -1.56 5.46 -17.87
N THR A 4 -0.27 5.63 -18.14
CA THR A 4 0.85 5.33 -17.25
C THR A 4 0.78 6.13 -15.95
N LYS A 5 0.21 7.34 -15.96
CA LYS A 5 0.06 8.17 -14.75
C LYS A 5 -0.92 7.57 -13.72
N TYR A 6 -1.89 6.75 -14.16
CA TYR A 6 -2.80 6.05 -13.25
C TYR A 6 -2.18 4.77 -12.66
N PHE A 7 -1.14 4.22 -13.30
CA PHE A 7 -0.43 3.06 -12.76
C PHE A 7 0.43 3.44 -11.54
N ASP A 8 1.04 4.64 -11.55
CA ASP A 8 1.82 5.16 -10.41
C ASP A 8 0.96 5.30 -9.13
N GLU A 9 -0.33 5.57 -9.25
CA GLU A 9 -1.27 5.66 -8.12
C GLU A 9 -1.81 4.29 -7.65
N LEU A 10 -1.80 3.28 -8.53
CA LEU A 10 -2.30 1.93 -8.22
C LEU A 10 -1.33 1.13 -7.34
N GLU A 11 -0.02 1.33 -7.50
CA GLU A 11 1.02 0.64 -6.75
C GLU A 11 0.95 0.89 -5.23
N PRO A 12 0.90 2.15 -4.73
CA PRO A 12 0.78 2.41 -3.30
C PRO A 12 -0.56 1.92 -2.72
N VAL A 13 -1.67 2.07 -3.47
CA VAL A 13 -2.99 1.57 -3.06
C VAL A 13 -3.01 0.04 -2.97
N GLY A 14 -2.39 -0.65 -3.94
CA GLY A 14 -2.23 -2.10 -3.92
C GLY A 14 -1.47 -2.59 -2.70
N MET A 15 -0.41 -1.89 -2.30
CA MET A 15 0.34 -2.19 -1.09
C MET A 15 -0.50 -2.07 0.19
N ILE A 16 -1.34 -1.02 0.28
CA ILE A 16 -2.28 -0.84 1.40
C ILE A 16 -3.27 -2.00 1.45
N LEU A 17 -3.84 -2.41 0.32
CA LEU A 17 -4.81 -3.51 0.26
C LEU A 17 -4.19 -4.86 0.66
N ILE A 18 -2.99 -5.16 0.16
CA ILE A 18 -2.26 -6.37 0.56
C ILE A 18 -1.96 -6.33 2.06
N GLY A 19 -1.51 -5.19 2.58
CA GLY A 19 -1.26 -5.00 3.99
C GLY A 19 -2.50 -5.21 4.86
N LEU A 20 -3.66 -4.74 4.40
CA LEU A 20 -4.96 -4.93 5.05
C LEU A 20 -5.35 -6.42 5.10
N VAL A 21 -5.19 -7.16 4.01
CA VAL A 21 -5.47 -8.60 3.95
C VAL A 21 -4.59 -9.35 4.96
N LEU A 22 -3.30 -9.04 5.01
CA LEU A 22 -2.35 -9.67 5.94
C LEU A 22 -2.61 -9.31 7.40
N PHE A 23 -3.18 -8.14 7.67
CA PHE A 23 -3.63 -7.76 9.01
C PHE A 23 -4.87 -8.54 9.46
N ILE A 24 -5.82 -8.81 8.56
CA ILE A 24 -7.06 -9.54 8.88
C ILE A 24 -6.79 -11.03 9.15
N ILE A 25 -5.79 -11.64 8.49
CA ILE A 25 -5.41 -13.05 8.68
C ILE A 25 -4.40 -13.14 9.85
N PRO A 26 -4.78 -13.73 11.00
CA PRO A 26 -4.27 -13.29 12.31
C PRO A 26 -2.94 -13.93 12.77
N GLU A 27 -2.05 -14.37 11.87
CA GLU A 27 -0.72 -14.80 12.33
C GLU A 27 0.12 -13.57 12.76
N PRO A 28 0.73 -13.56 13.95
CA PRO A 28 1.38 -12.34 14.48
C PRO A 28 2.44 -11.75 13.53
N ALA A 29 3.19 -12.61 12.84
CA ALA A 29 4.22 -12.18 11.89
C ALA A 29 3.61 -11.56 10.61
N THR A 30 2.56 -12.17 10.06
CA THR A 30 1.88 -11.64 8.86
C THR A 30 1.13 -10.35 9.17
N SER A 31 0.48 -10.25 10.34
CA SER A 31 -0.20 -9.02 10.73
C SER A 31 0.77 -7.85 10.94
N THR A 32 1.95 -8.10 11.50
CA THR A 32 3.01 -7.09 11.63
C THR A 32 3.51 -6.62 10.26
N LEU A 33 3.73 -7.57 9.34
CA LEU A 33 4.08 -7.26 7.95
C LEU A 33 2.96 -6.47 7.26
N GLY A 34 1.70 -6.82 7.52
CA GLY A 34 0.53 -6.12 7.00
C GLY A 34 0.45 -4.66 7.43
N ILE A 35 0.69 -4.39 8.72
CA ILE A 35 0.79 -3.02 9.25
C ILE A 35 1.94 -2.27 8.56
N GLY A 36 3.09 -2.91 8.39
CA GLY A 36 4.23 -2.32 7.68
C GLY A 36 3.92 -1.95 6.23
N LEU A 37 3.24 -2.84 5.49
CA LEU A 37 2.83 -2.59 4.11
C LEU A 37 1.77 -1.49 4.00
N MET A 38 0.80 -1.44 4.92
CA MET A 38 -0.17 -0.34 4.98
C MET A 38 0.51 1.00 5.24
N ALA A 39 1.47 1.05 6.17
CA ALA A 39 2.22 2.25 6.47
C ALA A 39 3.10 2.69 5.29
N LEU A 40 3.80 1.74 4.64
CA LEU A 40 4.65 2.01 3.49
C LEU A 40 3.82 2.50 2.29
N GLY A 41 2.72 1.81 1.96
CA GLY A 41 1.82 2.21 0.89
C GLY A 41 1.20 3.58 1.14
N GLY A 42 0.82 3.89 2.38
CA GLY A 42 0.33 5.22 2.76
C GLY A 42 1.39 6.31 2.62
N ALA A 43 2.63 6.05 3.06
CA ALA A 43 3.73 6.99 2.93
C ALA A 43 4.11 7.25 1.46
N TRP A 44 4.12 6.19 0.63
CA TRP A 44 4.35 6.32 -0.81
C TRP A 44 3.21 7.09 -1.48
N TRP A 45 1.95 6.78 -1.15
CA TRP A 45 0.83 7.51 -1.71
C TRP A 45 0.90 9.02 -1.40
N PHE A 46 1.27 9.36 -0.16
CA PHE A 46 1.48 10.75 0.24
C PHE A 46 2.64 11.42 -0.51
N TYR A 47 3.73 10.68 -0.79
CA TYR A 47 4.83 11.17 -1.61
C TYR A 47 4.38 11.46 -3.06
N GLU A 48 3.59 10.57 -3.66
CA GLU A 48 3.11 10.72 -5.04
C GLU A 48 2.17 11.93 -5.19
N TRP A 49 1.37 12.25 -4.16
CA TRP A 49 0.56 13.47 -4.15
C TRP A 49 1.37 14.77 -4.19
N ASN A 50 2.64 14.73 -3.78
CA ASN A 50 3.48 15.92 -3.66
C ASN A 50 4.54 16.02 -4.79
N ARG A 51 4.49 15.11 -5.76
CA ARG A 51 5.39 14.99 -6.91
C ARG A 51 4.71 15.53 -8.18
#